data_AF-A0A6P1TCK2-F1
#
_entry.id   AF-A0A6P1TCK2-F1
#
_cell.length_a   1.000
_cell.length_b   1.000
_cell.length_c   1.000
_cell.angle_alpha   90.00
_cell.angle_beta   90.00
_cell.angle_gamma   90.00
#
_symmetry.space_group_name_H-M   'P 1'
#
loop_
_entity.id
_entity.type
_entity.pdbx_description
1 polymer ?
#
loop_
_entity_poly.entity_id
_entity_poly.type
_entity_poly.pdbx_seq_one_letter_code
_entity_poly.pdbx_strand_id
1 'polypeptide(L)'
;MTLKSVLLLSMLFSSVILALAGCVSQTPEPINPSNLAQSAVKDTHLGWNPAPANQLNYSLATSTGIARMEMRELPGDLQAVTIELPGMRSIEGVQWRGAGGDNAMLFDGVEGVDGVTVERQHRGYRLQVRGRALESIRSGGFLTVIDYYRN
;
A
#
# COMPACT_ATOMS: atom_id res chain seq x y z
N MET A 1 -54.18 -33.42 -26.02
CA MET A 1 -52.86 -32.90 -25.59
C MET A 1 -52.06 -32.57 -26.84
N THR A 2 -51.92 -31.27 -27.13
CA THR A 2 -51.33 -30.79 -28.38
C THR A 2 -49.82 -30.65 -28.25
N LEU A 3 -49.08 -31.27 -29.18
CA LEU A 3 -47.62 -31.35 -29.26
C LEU A 3 -46.90 -29.98 -29.18
N LYS A 4 -47.63 -28.89 -29.46
CA LYS A 4 -47.14 -27.51 -29.42
C LYS A 4 -46.90 -26.97 -28.00
N SER A 5 -47.60 -27.46 -26.98
CA SER A 5 -47.46 -26.95 -25.60
C SER A 5 -46.21 -27.46 -24.87
N VAL A 6 -45.63 -28.59 -25.28
CA VAL A 6 -44.43 -29.17 -24.64
C VAL A 6 -43.14 -28.48 -25.11
N LEU A 7 -43.10 -28.01 -26.36
CA LEU A 7 -41.93 -27.32 -26.92
C LEU A 7 -41.68 -25.94 -26.30
N LEU A 8 -42.75 -25.19 -26.02
CA LEU A 8 -42.67 -23.86 -25.40
C LEU A 8 -42.20 -23.90 -23.94
N LEU A 9 -42.57 -24.93 -23.17
CA LEU A 9 -42.13 -25.08 -21.79
C LEU A 9 -40.63 -25.46 -21.70
N SER A 10 -40.12 -26.23 -22.68
CA SER A 10 -38.70 -26.63 -22.71
C SER A 10 -37.74 -25.49 -23.08
N MET A 11 -38.19 -24.50 -23.87
CA MET A 11 -37.37 -23.34 -24.22
C MET A 11 -37.27 -22.30 -23.09
N LEU A 12 -38.32 -22.18 -22.26
CA LEU A 12 -38.34 -21.26 -21.12
C LEU A 12 -37.49 -21.75 -19.93
N PHE A 13 -37.30 -23.07 -19.78
CA PHE A 13 -36.45 -23.61 -18.72
C PHE A 13 -34.95 -23.60 -19.06
N SER A 14 -34.58 -23.60 -20.35
CA SER A 14 -33.17 -23.60 -20.75
C SER A 14 -32.50 -22.22 -20.60
N SER A 15 -33.29 -21.15 -20.58
CA SER A 15 -32.78 -19.77 -20.48
C SER A 15 -32.51 -19.31 -19.04
N VAL A 16 -32.94 -20.08 -18.02
CA VAL A 16 -32.68 -19.76 -16.61
C VAL A 16 -31.31 -20.30 -16.14
N ILE A 17 -30.79 -21.36 -16.77
CA ILE A 17 -29.55 -22.02 -16.32
C ILE A 17 -28.28 -21.27 -16.77
N LEU A 18 -28.36 -20.42 -17.80
CA LEU A 18 -27.23 -19.60 -18.26
C LEU A 18 -26.96 -18.33 -17.45
N ALA A 19 -27.84 -17.96 -16.50
CA ALA A 19 -27.66 -16.78 -15.65
C ALA A 19 -26.79 -17.04 -14.40
N LEU A 20 -26.30 -18.27 -14.19
CA LEU A 20 -25.44 -18.64 -13.06
C LEU A 20 -23.97 -18.84 -13.43
N ALA A 21 -23.62 -18.71 -14.71
CA ALA A 21 -22.24 -18.79 -15.16
C ALA A 21 -21.58 -17.41 -15.12
N GLY A 22 -20.87 -17.12 -14.04
CA GLY A 22 -19.81 -16.11 -14.07
C GLY A 22 -19.95 -14.94 -13.11
N CYS A 23 -20.25 -15.19 -11.83
CA CYS A 23 -19.49 -14.45 -10.82
C CYS A 23 -18.05 -14.95 -10.94
N VAL A 24 -17.27 -14.35 -11.87
CA VAL A 24 -15.82 -14.34 -11.74
C VAL A 24 -15.56 -13.62 -10.44
N SER A 25 -15.51 -14.39 -9.34
CA SER A 25 -14.80 -13.96 -8.16
C SER A 25 -13.40 -13.79 -8.67
N GLN A 26 -13.02 -12.54 -8.96
CA GLN A 26 -11.63 -12.16 -9.01
C GLN A 26 -11.11 -12.53 -7.62
N THR A 27 -10.61 -13.75 -7.46
CA THR A 27 -9.78 -14.10 -6.32
C THR A 27 -8.73 -13.00 -6.30
N PRO A 28 -8.70 -12.14 -5.27
CA PRO A 28 -7.71 -11.10 -5.20
C PRO A 28 -6.36 -11.78 -5.42
N GLU A 29 -5.59 -11.30 -6.39
CA GLU A 29 -4.24 -11.84 -6.58
C GLU A 29 -3.57 -11.89 -5.21
N PRO A 30 -2.90 -13.01 -4.86
CA PRO A 30 -2.19 -13.09 -3.60
C PRO A 30 -1.31 -11.85 -3.48
N ILE A 31 -1.60 -11.03 -2.45
CA ILE A 31 -0.94 -9.75 -2.26
C ILE A 31 0.54 -10.04 -2.08
N ASN A 32 1.33 -9.76 -3.12
CA ASN A 32 2.77 -9.87 -3.02
C ASN A 32 3.26 -8.73 -2.11
N PRO A 33 3.86 -9.04 -0.95
CA PRO A 33 4.32 -8.01 -0.02
C PRO A 33 5.32 -7.04 -0.65
N SER A 34 6.03 -7.46 -1.70
CA SER A 34 6.96 -6.62 -2.44
C SER A 34 6.31 -5.49 -3.25
N ASN A 35 4.99 -5.49 -3.39
CA ASN A 35 4.24 -4.54 -4.24
C ASN A 35 3.21 -3.71 -3.45
N LEU A 36 3.27 -3.78 -2.13
CA LEU A 36 2.28 -3.17 -1.24
C LEU A 36 2.42 -1.65 -1.08
N ALA A 37 3.51 -1.05 -1.56
CA ALA A 37 3.70 0.39 -1.61
C ALA A 37 4.52 0.78 -2.83
N GLN A 38 4.11 1.85 -3.49
CA GLN A 38 4.69 2.30 -4.74
C GLN A 38 4.95 3.80 -4.65
N SER A 39 5.99 4.28 -5.34
CA SER A 39 6.21 5.72 -5.39
C SER A 39 5.01 6.40 -6.05
N ALA A 40 4.38 7.34 -5.35
CA ALA A 40 3.27 8.11 -5.90
C ALA A 40 3.76 9.22 -6.85
N VAL A 41 5.07 9.51 -6.85
CA VAL A 41 5.72 10.51 -7.71
C VAL A 41 6.80 9.83 -8.54
N LYS A 42 6.78 10.07 -9.86
CA LYS A 42 7.70 9.46 -10.83
C LYS A 42 9.14 9.97 -10.73
N ASP A 43 9.37 11.12 -10.07
CA ASP A 43 10.68 11.78 -9.94
C ASP A 43 11.57 11.16 -8.84
N THR A 44 11.85 9.86 -8.97
CA THR A 44 12.81 9.15 -8.11
C THR A 44 14.16 9.10 -8.81
N HIS A 45 14.92 10.18 -8.74
CA HIS A 45 16.24 10.34 -9.36
C HIS A 45 17.31 9.32 -8.92
N LEU A 46 16.98 8.41 -7.98
CA LEU A 46 17.88 7.37 -7.45
C LEU A 46 17.45 5.93 -7.80
N GLY A 47 16.30 5.71 -8.47
CA GLY A 47 15.85 4.40 -8.97
C GLY A 47 15.25 3.43 -7.92
N TRP A 48 14.06 2.90 -8.18
CA TRP A 48 13.32 1.96 -7.32
C TRP A 48 13.93 0.56 -7.32
N ASN A 49 14.13 -0.03 -6.14
CA ASN A 49 14.48 -1.44 -5.96
C ASN A 49 13.36 -2.16 -5.19
N PRO A 50 13.11 -3.47 -5.44
CA PRO A 50 12.16 -4.25 -4.67
C PRO A 50 12.69 -4.58 -3.28
N ALA A 51 11.83 -4.46 -2.26
CA ALA A 51 12.11 -4.82 -0.85
C ALA A 51 12.66 -6.25 -0.69
N PRO A 52 13.59 -6.51 0.25
CA PRO A 52 13.91 -7.87 0.67
C PRO A 52 12.66 -8.61 1.14
N ALA A 53 12.67 -9.94 1.11
CA ALA A 53 11.57 -10.74 1.61
C ALA A 53 11.22 -10.33 3.06
N ASN A 54 9.93 -10.08 3.32
CA ASN A 54 9.37 -9.59 4.60
C ASN A 54 9.56 -8.09 4.91
N GLN A 55 9.99 -7.28 3.93
CA GLN A 55 10.04 -5.83 4.04
C GLN A 55 9.09 -5.18 3.04
N LEU A 56 8.67 -3.95 3.36
CA LEU A 56 7.62 -3.25 2.63
C LEU A 56 8.18 -1.99 1.96
N ASN A 57 8.70 -2.22 0.76
CA ASN A 57 9.06 -1.24 -0.26
C ASN A 57 10.24 -0.31 0.05
N TYR A 58 10.91 0.10 -1.02
CA TYR A 58 11.87 1.19 -1.04
C TYR A 58 11.17 2.45 -1.56
N SER A 59 11.44 3.59 -0.96
CA SER A 59 11.08 4.89 -1.53
C SER A 59 12.31 5.77 -1.56
N LEU A 60 12.60 6.38 -2.71
CA LEU A 60 13.77 7.24 -2.83
C LEU A 60 13.36 8.67 -2.68
N ALA A 61 14.22 9.43 -2.00
CA ALA A 61 14.11 10.88 -1.93
C ALA A 61 13.87 11.46 -3.33
N THR A 62 12.92 12.40 -3.45
CA THR A 62 12.82 13.23 -4.66
C THR A 62 13.76 14.42 -4.53
N SER A 63 14.07 15.09 -5.63
CA SER A 63 14.97 16.25 -5.67
C SER A 63 14.52 17.40 -4.76
N THR A 64 13.27 17.37 -4.33
CA THR A 64 12.62 18.36 -3.46
C THR A 64 12.71 18.03 -1.96
N GLY A 65 13.37 16.92 -1.58
CA GLY A 65 13.43 16.47 -0.20
C GLY A 65 12.12 15.86 0.30
N ILE A 66 11.23 15.43 -0.59
CA ILE A 66 9.98 14.76 -0.20
C ILE A 66 9.95 13.39 -0.85
N ALA A 67 9.68 12.33 -0.09
CA ALA A 67 9.31 11.04 -0.65
C ALA A 67 7.83 10.79 -0.35
N ARG A 68 7.02 10.54 -1.37
CA ARG A 68 5.63 10.14 -1.20
C ARG A 68 5.39 8.79 -1.85
N MET A 69 4.80 7.89 -1.09
CA MET A 69 4.41 6.56 -1.55
C MET A 69 2.93 6.33 -1.32
N GLU A 70 2.30 5.73 -2.31
CA GLU A 70 0.98 5.14 -2.17
C GLU A 70 1.15 3.75 -1.56
N MET A 71 0.41 3.48 -0.50
CA MET A 71 0.35 2.21 0.20
C MET A 71 -1.00 1.57 -0.10
N ARG A 72 -0.96 0.31 -0.55
CA ARG A 72 -2.14 -0.54 -0.60
C ARG A 72 -2.51 -0.96 0.82
N GLU A 73 -3.73 -1.44 0.98
CA GLU A 73 -4.17 -2.06 2.23
C GLU A 73 -3.22 -3.19 2.63
N LEU A 74 -2.82 -3.18 3.90
CA LEU A 74 -1.81 -4.09 4.44
C LEU A 74 -2.47 -5.37 4.99
N PRO A 75 -1.91 -6.57 4.71
CA PRO A 75 -2.42 -7.84 5.21
C PRO A 75 -2.51 -7.88 6.73
N GLY A 76 -3.62 -8.38 7.29
CA GLY A 76 -3.88 -8.37 8.74
C GLY A 76 -2.85 -9.12 9.60
N ASP A 77 -2.14 -10.09 9.02
CA ASP A 77 -1.08 -10.87 9.67
C ASP A 77 0.30 -10.20 9.63
N LEU A 78 0.44 -9.13 8.85
CA LEU A 78 1.65 -8.34 8.76
C LEU A 78 1.98 -7.71 10.12
N GLN A 79 3.19 -7.97 10.61
CA GLN A 79 3.67 -7.52 11.92
C GLN A 79 4.43 -6.20 11.88
N ALA A 80 5.04 -5.89 10.74
CA ALA A 80 5.82 -4.67 10.56
C ALA A 80 5.89 -4.27 9.08
N VAL A 81 5.98 -2.97 8.86
CA VAL A 81 6.39 -2.33 7.60
C VAL A 81 7.82 -1.83 7.81
N THR A 82 8.71 -2.15 6.87
CA THR A 82 10.05 -1.56 6.83
C THR A 82 10.25 -0.91 5.48
N ILE A 83 10.53 0.39 5.49
CA ILE A 83 10.71 1.24 4.31
C ILE A 83 12.13 1.80 4.34
N GLU A 84 12.87 1.54 3.28
CA GLU A 84 14.19 2.11 3.06
C GLU A 84 14.05 3.45 2.32
N LEU A 85 14.73 4.47 2.84
CA LEU A 85 14.68 5.86 2.41
C LEU A 85 16.08 6.36 2.00
N PRO A 86 16.68 5.78 0.94
CA PRO A 86 17.97 6.21 0.44
C PRO A 86 17.94 7.65 -0.07
N GLY A 87 19.06 8.35 0.09
CA GLY A 87 19.24 9.74 -0.35
C GLY A 87 18.69 10.80 0.62
N MET A 88 17.84 10.41 1.57
CA MET A 88 17.36 11.31 2.63
C MET A 88 18.49 11.72 3.57
N ARG A 89 18.60 13.01 3.86
CA ARG A 89 19.70 13.60 4.63
C ARG A 89 19.31 13.90 6.08
N SER A 90 18.12 14.45 6.31
CA SER A 90 17.56 14.74 7.63
C SER A 90 16.05 14.58 7.60
N ILE A 91 15.50 13.48 8.10
CA ILE A 91 14.05 13.31 8.16
C ILE A 91 13.49 14.24 9.23
N GLU A 92 12.64 15.18 8.80
CA GLU A 92 11.95 16.15 9.67
C GLU A 92 10.48 15.76 9.89
N GLY A 93 9.98 14.77 9.16
CA GLY A 93 8.62 14.31 9.36
C GLY A 93 8.24 13.10 8.54
N VAL A 94 7.37 12.27 9.11
CA VAL A 94 6.70 11.16 8.44
C VAL A 94 5.21 11.29 8.71
N GLN A 95 4.44 11.46 7.65
CA GLN A 95 3.00 11.65 7.69
C GLN A 95 2.30 10.55 6.91
N TRP A 96 1.21 10.03 7.45
CA TRP A 96 0.30 9.16 6.74
C TRP A 96 -1.05 9.85 6.51
N ARG A 97 -1.67 9.60 5.36
CA ARG A 97 -3.03 10.00 5.04
C ARG A 97 -3.79 8.82 4.45
N GLY A 98 -4.80 8.35 5.15
CA GLY A 98 -5.68 7.28 4.68
C GLY A 98 -6.57 7.72 3.52
N ALA A 99 -7.04 6.75 2.74
CA ALA A 99 -7.98 6.99 1.65
C ALA A 99 -9.32 7.58 2.13
N GLY A 100 -9.71 7.31 3.39
CA GLY A 100 -10.91 7.83 4.04
C GLY A 100 -10.80 9.26 4.58
N GLY A 101 -9.64 9.93 4.43
CA GLY A 101 -9.40 11.28 4.93
C GLY A 101 -8.72 11.35 6.30
N ASP A 102 -8.59 10.20 6.98
CA ASP A 102 -7.80 10.07 8.20
C ASP A 102 -6.34 10.48 7.95
N ASN A 103 -5.69 11.01 8.98
CA ASN A 103 -4.27 11.36 8.91
C ASN A 103 -3.57 11.10 10.24
N ALA A 104 -2.26 10.89 10.16
CA ALA A 104 -1.42 10.71 11.33
C ALA A 104 -0.03 11.29 11.08
N MET A 105 0.51 11.98 12.08
CA MET A 105 1.95 12.24 12.17
C MET A 105 2.60 11.03 12.84
N LEU A 106 3.42 10.29 12.11
CA LEU A 106 4.09 9.10 12.60
C LEU A 106 5.43 9.43 13.25
N PHE A 107 6.08 10.49 12.78
CA PHE A 107 7.36 11.00 13.28
C PHE A 107 7.45 12.49 12.97
N ASP A 108 7.91 13.30 13.92
CA ASP A 108 7.91 14.78 13.81
C ASP A 108 9.32 15.41 13.63
N GLY A 109 10.32 14.57 13.35
CA GLY A 109 11.72 15.01 13.27
C GLY A 109 12.51 14.78 14.57
N VAL A 110 11.80 14.62 15.70
CA VAL A 110 12.40 14.41 17.02
C VAL A 110 11.97 13.06 17.59
N GLU A 111 10.67 12.80 17.62
CA GLU A 111 10.09 11.61 18.23
C GLU A 111 9.05 10.95 17.32
N GLY A 112 9.02 9.63 17.36
CA GLY A 112 8.03 8.81 16.68
C GLY A 112 6.89 8.44 17.61
N VAL A 113 5.69 8.24 17.06
CA VAL A 113 4.63 7.59 17.84
C VAL A 113 5.04 6.15 18.20
N ASP A 114 4.41 5.58 19.24
CA ASP A 114 4.70 4.22 19.67
C ASP A 114 4.60 3.21 18.51
N GLY A 115 5.67 2.44 18.32
CA GLY A 115 5.80 1.51 17.20
C GLY A 115 6.38 2.10 15.91
N VAL A 116 6.81 3.36 15.89
CA VAL A 116 7.54 3.98 14.77
C VAL A 116 9.01 4.15 15.14
N THR A 117 9.91 3.79 14.22
CA THR A 117 11.35 4.00 14.39
C THR A 117 11.94 4.52 13.09
N VAL A 118 12.73 5.58 13.18
CA VAL A 118 13.51 6.15 12.08
C VAL A 118 14.99 6.00 12.42
N GLU A 119 15.70 5.16 11.67
CA GLU A 119 17.09 4.81 11.94
C GLU A 119 17.99 5.31 10.80
N ARG A 120 19.09 6.00 11.15
CA ARG A 120 20.08 6.42 10.16
C ARG A 120 20.79 5.20 9.57
N GLN A 121 20.86 5.15 8.25
CA GLN A 121 21.61 4.16 7.48
C GLN A 121 22.80 4.83 6.77
N HIS A 122 23.72 4.03 6.21
CA HIS A 122 24.93 4.54 5.54
C HIS A 122 24.61 5.53 4.39
N ARG A 123 23.48 5.33 3.68
CA ARG A 123 23.06 6.17 2.53
C ARG A 123 21.62 6.70 2.65
N GLY A 124 21.14 6.95 3.86
CA GLY A 124 19.78 7.46 4.07
C GLY A 124 19.22 7.05 5.42
N TYR A 125 17.95 6.64 5.42
CA TYR A 125 17.26 6.19 6.63
C TYR A 125 16.44 4.93 6.38
N ARG A 126 16.16 4.20 7.46
CA ARG A 126 15.17 3.13 7.51
C ARG A 126 14.03 3.59 8.41
N LEU A 127 12.82 3.60 7.87
CA LEU A 127 11.59 3.75 8.63
C LEU A 127 11.00 2.37 8.91
N GLN A 128 10.72 2.09 10.17
CA GLN A 128 9.98 0.89 10.56
C GLN A 128 8.71 1.27 11.32
N VAL A 129 7.61 0.64 10.96
CA VAL A 129 6.29 0.83 11.59
C VAL A 129 5.74 -0.52 12.02
N ARG A 130 5.34 -0.66 13.28
CA ARG A 130 4.84 -1.90 13.88
C ARG A 130 3.78 -1.60 14.94
N GLY A 131 3.12 -2.64 15.45
CA GLY A 131 2.17 -2.51 16.56
C GLY A 131 1.04 -1.51 16.26
N ARG A 132 0.71 -0.63 17.21
CA ARG A 132 -0.42 0.32 17.06
C ARG A 132 -0.25 1.28 15.90
N ALA A 133 0.97 1.74 15.63
CA ALA A 133 1.23 2.59 14.48
C ALA A 133 0.96 1.85 13.15
N LEU A 134 1.24 0.54 13.09
CA LEU A 134 0.92 -0.26 11.91
C LEU A 134 -0.59 -0.39 11.72
N GLU A 135 -1.34 -0.63 12.80
CA GLU A 135 -2.81 -0.68 12.74
C GLU A 135 -3.39 0.64 12.22
N SER A 136 -2.81 1.78 12.61
CA SER A 136 -3.27 3.09 12.17
C SER A 136 -3.13 3.33 10.66
N ILE A 137 -2.17 2.67 10.00
CA ILE A 137 -1.90 2.83 8.57
C ILE A 137 -2.36 1.64 7.72
N ARG A 138 -2.98 0.63 8.36
CA ARG A 138 -3.29 -0.67 7.75
C ARG A 138 -4.25 -0.57 6.58
N SER A 139 -5.14 0.42 6.58
CA SER A 139 -6.10 0.67 5.50
C SER A 139 -5.44 1.18 4.19
N GLY A 140 -4.12 1.38 4.17
CA GLY A 140 -3.41 1.96 3.03
C GLY A 140 -3.55 3.48 2.98
N GLY A 141 -3.22 4.09 1.85
CA GLY A 141 -3.25 5.55 1.66
C GLY A 141 -1.91 6.10 1.21
N PHE A 142 -1.55 7.32 1.60
CA PHE A 142 -0.30 7.96 1.22
C PHE A 142 0.60 8.19 2.42
N LEU A 143 1.82 7.66 2.35
CA LEU A 143 2.88 7.97 3.29
C LEU A 143 3.80 9.03 2.67
N THR A 144 4.03 10.13 3.39
CA THR A 144 4.89 11.24 2.98
C THR A 144 6.02 11.38 4.00
N VAL A 145 7.25 11.27 3.53
CA VAL A 145 8.47 11.53 4.29
C VAL A 145 9.06 12.85 3.83
N ILE A 146 9.41 13.72 4.77
CA ILE A 146 9.93 15.06 4.52
C ILE A 146 11.38 15.12 5.01
N ASP A 147 12.25 15.58 4.15
CA ASP A 147 13.67 15.87 4.35
C ASP A 147 13.91 17.34 4.03
N TYR A 148 14.10 18.16 5.06
CA TYR A 148 14.33 19.58 4.87
C TYR A 148 15.83 19.85 4.83
N TYR A 149 16.36 20.02 3.62
CA TYR A 149 17.70 20.57 3.46
C TYR A 149 17.66 22.07 3.71
N ARG A 150 18.06 22.52 4.92
CA ARG A 150 18.41 23.93 5.15
C ARG A 150 19.80 24.18 4.58
N ASN A 151 19.88 24.97 3.50
CA ASN A 151 21.11 25.65 3.12
C ASN A 151 21.37 26.82 4.07
#